data_AF-A0A8W8HWD7-F1
#
_entry.id   AF-A0A8W8HWD7-F1
#
_cell.length_a   1.000
_cell.length_b   1.000
_cell.length_c   1.000
_cell.angle_alpha   90.00
_cell.angle_beta   90.00
_cell.angle_gamma   90.00
#
_symmetry.space_group_name_H-M   'P 1'
#
loop_
_entity.id
_entity.type
_entity.pdbx_description
1 polymer ?
#
loop_
_entity_poly.entity_id
_entity_poly.type
_entity_poly.pdbx_seq_one_letter_code
_entity_poly.pdbx_strand_id
1 'polypeptide(L)'
;AGSKGEGRYGVFDFNYTVKERIVNKIVFFLWIPDTIQVKQRMLYSSSVRALKTRLPGIHIEMQCNDDSDLAQSNLLQRCLERGYD
;
A
#
# COMPACT_ATOMS: atom_id res chain seq x y z
N ALA A 1 10.09 16.98 8.27
CA ALA A 1 8.68 16.89 7.90
C ALA A 1 8.59 16.83 6.38
N GLY A 2 7.97 15.79 5.82
CA GLY A 2 7.90 15.61 4.36
C GLY A 2 7.06 16.69 3.69
N SER A 3 7.58 17.25 2.61
CA SER A 3 6.92 18.19 1.70
C SER A 3 5.55 17.63 1.27
N LYS A 4 4.47 18.36 1.56
CA LYS A 4 3.12 18.06 1.05
C LYS A 4 3.19 18.09 -0.49
N GLY A 5 3.18 16.92 -1.13
CA GLY A 5 3.23 16.79 -2.60
C GLY A 5 4.20 15.74 -3.13
N GLU A 6 4.92 15.01 -2.29
CA GLU A 6 5.80 13.94 -2.75
C GLU A 6 5.17 12.54 -2.58
N GLY A 7 5.51 11.64 -3.51
CA GLY A 7 5.14 10.24 -3.41
C GLY A 7 5.98 9.51 -2.34
N ARG A 8 5.48 8.38 -1.84
CA ARG A 8 6.16 7.55 -0.85
C ARG A 8 5.88 6.08 -1.11
N TYR A 9 6.84 5.24 -0.72
CA TYR A 9 6.61 3.81 -0.54
C TYR A 9 6.51 3.52 0.95
N GLY A 10 5.62 2.61 1.33
CA GLY A 10 5.46 2.16 2.70
C GLY A 10 5.29 0.65 2.75
N VAL A 11 5.75 0.03 3.83
CA VAL A 11 5.40 -1.36 4.16
C VAL A 11 4.79 -1.34 5.55
N PHE A 12 3.68 -2.03 5.70
CA PHE A 12 2.99 -2.15 6.97
C PHE A 12 2.67 -3.60 7.24
N ASP A 13 2.93 -4.02 8.47
CA ASP A 13 2.55 -5.33 8.94
C ASP A 13 1.14 -5.29 9.54
N PHE A 14 0.15 -5.75 8.77
CA PHE A 14 -1.25 -5.64 9.16
C PHE A 14 -1.75 -6.93 9.82
N ASN A 15 -2.10 -6.81 11.09
CA ASN A 15 -2.64 -7.88 11.92
C ASN A 15 -4.15 -7.68 12.08
N TYR A 16 -4.96 -8.66 11.67
CA TYR A 16 -6.41 -8.60 11.79
C TYR A 16 -6.99 -9.96 12.17
N THR A 17 -8.13 -9.95 12.86
CA THR A 17 -8.83 -11.17 13.26
C THR A 17 -9.97 -11.44 12.31
N VAL A 18 -10.09 -12.69 11.88
CA VAL A 18 -11.13 -13.08 10.96
C VAL A 18 -11.59 -14.51 11.25
N LYS A 19 -12.90 -14.69 11.48
CA LYS A 19 -13.51 -15.96 11.96
C LYS A 19 -12.69 -16.62 13.08
N GLU A 20 -12.36 -15.84 14.12
CA GLU A 20 -11.57 -16.26 15.30
C GLU A 20 -10.11 -16.64 15.05
N ARG A 21 -9.60 -16.47 13.82
CA ARG A 21 -8.17 -16.64 13.49
C ARG A 21 -7.49 -15.29 13.39
N ILE A 22 -6.32 -15.18 14.00
CA ILE A 22 -5.43 -14.02 13.82
C ILE A 22 -4.64 -14.24 12.53
N VAL A 23 -4.76 -13.31 11.60
CA VAL A 23 -4.07 -13.33 10.31
C VAL A 23 -3.15 -12.13 10.25
N ASN A 24 -1.95 -12.37 9.74
CA ASN A 24 -0.94 -11.37 9.49
C ASN A 24 -0.71 -11.26 7.97
N LYS A 25 -0.75 -10.03 7.43
CA LYS A 25 -0.42 -9.77 6.03
C LYS A 25 0.51 -8.55 5.93
N ILE A 26 1.64 -8.75 5.27
CA ILE A 26 2.54 -7.66 4.87
C ILE A 26 1.92 -6.92 3.69
N VAL A 27 1.66 -5.63 3.89
CA VAL A 27 1.01 -4.76 2.92
C VAL A 27 2.02 -3.73 2.42
N PHE A 28 2.15 -3.63 1.10
CA PHE A 28 2.96 -2.61 0.44
C PHE A 28 2.07 -1.46 -0.03
N PHE A 29 2.43 -0.24 0.35
CA PHE A 29 1.75 1.00 -0.01
C PHE A 29 2.57 1.80 -1.02
N LEU A 30 1.90 2.23 -2.08
CA LEU A 30 2.36 3.25 -3.00
C LEU A 30 1.51 4.51 -2.81
N TRP A 31 2.05 5.50 -2.12
CA TRP A 31 1.44 6.80 -1.96
C TRP A 31 1.83 7.72 -3.12
N ILE A 32 0.86 8.18 -3.89
CA ILE A 32 1.03 9.12 -4.99
C ILE A 32 -0.09 10.15 -4.88
N PRO A 33 0.11 11.26 -4.17
CA PRO A 33 -0.96 12.24 -3.98
C PRO A 33 -1.35 12.86 -5.32
N ASP A 34 -2.62 13.19 -5.53
CA ASP A 34 -3.04 13.71 -6.84
C ASP A 34 -2.41 15.05 -7.23
N THR A 35 -1.95 15.79 -6.23
CA THR A 35 -1.23 17.07 -6.38
C THR A 35 0.24 16.92 -6.76
N ILE A 36 0.76 15.68 -6.86
CA ILE A 36 2.15 15.43 -7.23
C ILE A 36 2.45 15.88 -8.67
N GLN A 37 3.67 16.37 -8.91
CA GLN A 37 4.13 16.69 -10.25
C GLN A 37 4.16 15.44 -11.14
N VAL A 38 3.77 15.58 -12.41
CA VAL A 38 3.70 14.47 -13.38
C VAL A 38 5.03 13.70 -13.47
N LYS A 39 6.16 14.42 -13.50
CA LYS A 39 7.50 13.79 -13.53
C LYS A 39 7.75 12.90 -12.30
N GLN A 40 7.36 13.37 -11.11
CA GLN A 40 7.51 12.59 -9.89
C GLN A 40 6.54 11.41 -9.86
N ARG A 41 5.28 11.59 -10.29
CA ARG A 41 4.32 10.48 -10.46
C ARG A 41 4.92 9.36 -11.29
N MET A 42 5.44 9.69 -12.46
CA MET A 42 6.10 8.72 -13.34
C MET A 42 7.29 8.04 -12.68
N LEU A 43 8.12 8.80 -11.95
CA LEU A 43 9.28 8.25 -11.24
C LEU A 43 8.86 7.21 -10.19
N TYR A 44 7.86 7.53 -9.37
CA TYR A 44 7.37 6.60 -8.33
C TYR A 44 6.69 5.37 -8.94
N SER A 45 5.86 5.55 -9.98
CA SER A 45 5.17 4.44 -10.66
C SER A 45 6.12 3.53 -11.43
N SER A 46 7.17 4.05 -12.05
CA SER A 46 8.16 3.24 -12.78
C SER A 46 9.08 2.46 -11.85
N SER A 47 9.45 3.05 -10.71
CA SER A 47 10.40 2.43 -9.77
C SER A 47 9.75 1.38 -8.86
N VAL A 48 8.42 1.38 -8.70
CA VAL A 48 7.70 0.46 -7.80
C VAL A 48 7.96 -1.01 -8.12
N ARG A 49 8.07 -1.36 -9.41
CA ARG A 49 8.29 -2.75 -9.83
C ARG A 49 9.63 -3.28 -9.31
N ALA A 50 10.70 -2.50 -9.46
CA ALA A 50 12.02 -2.88 -9.00
C ALA A 50 12.06 -3.04 -7.48
N LEU A 51 11.38 -2.16 -6.75
CA LEU A 51 11.28 -2.24 -5.29
C LEU A 51 10.54 -3.50 -4.84
N LYS A 52 9.38 -3.80 -5.46
CA LYS A 52 8.60 -5.02 -5.16
C LYS A 52 9.40 -6.30 -5.41
N THR A 53 10.17 -6.37 -6.50
CA THR A 53 11.02 -7.53 -6.78
C THR A 53 12.08 -7.77 -5.69
N ARG A 54 12.49 -6.73 -4.96
CA ARG A 54 13.45 -6.82 -3.84
C ARG A 54 12.78 -7.13 -2.49
N LEU A 55 11.45 -7.09 -2.42
CA LEU A 55 10.67 -7.32 -1.20
C LEU A 55 9.83 -8.59 -1.33
N PRO A 56 10.44 -9.79 -1.24
CA PRO A 56 9.68 -11.04 -1.22
C PRO A 56 8.78 -11.09 0.03
N GLY A 57 7.58 -11.65 -0.12
CA GLY A 57 6.62 -11.76 1.00
C GLY A 57 5.61 -10.62 1.12
N ILE A 58 5.54 -9.70 0.15
CA ILE A 58 4.39 -8.79 0.04
C ILE A 58 3.14 -9.63 -0.26
N HIS A 59 2.15 -9.56 0.62
CA HIS A 59 0.88 -10.27 0.45
C HIS A 59 -0.12 -9.41 -0.32
N ILE A 60 -0.11 -8.10 -0.06
CA ILE A 60 -1.07 -7.14 -0.62
C ILE A 60 -0.35 -5.89 -1.09
N GLU A 61 -0.77 -5.38 -2.23
CA GLU A 61 -0.35 -4.09 -2.77
C GLU A 61 -1.53 -3.13 -2.78
N MET A 62 -1.31 -1.93 -2.26
CA MET A 62 -2.25 -0.82 -2.28
C MET A 62 -1.60 0.42 -2.86
N GLN A 63 -2.26 1.00 -3.86
CA GLN A 63 -1.95 2.34 -4.34
C GLN A 63 -2.98 3.31 -3.74
N CYS A 64 -2.48 4.41 -3.19
CA CYS A 64 -3.28 5.41 -2.50
C CYS A 64 -2.92 6.79 -3.06
N ASN A 65 -3.93 7.57 -3.43
CA ASN A 65 -3.77 8.92 -3.95
C ASN A 65 -4.34 9.99 -3.01
N ASP A 66 -5.15 9.61 -2.04
CA ASP A 66 -5.65 10.47 -0.98
C ASP A 66 -5.75 9.75 0.38
N ASP A 67 -6.00 10.51 1.45
CA ASP A 67 -6.10 9.96 2.81
C ASP A 67 -7.27 8.97 2.97
N SER A 68 -8.29 9.03 2.11
CA SER A 68 -9.41 8.10 2.16
C SER A 68 -9.00 6.71 1.67
N ASP A 69 -8.09 6.61 0.69
CA ASP A 69 -7.52 5.34 0.24
C ASP A 69 -6.73 4.63 1.35
N LEU A 70 -6.14 5.39 2.27
CA LEU A 70 -5.38 4.88 3.42
C LEU A 70 -6.26 4.43 4.60
N ALA A 71 -7.58 4.61 4.51
CA ALA A 71 -8.49 4.23 5.58
C ALA A 71 -8.37 2.73 5.91
N GLN A 72 -8.35 2.42 7.20
CA GLN A 72 -8.23 1.03 7.69
C GLN A 72 -9.34 0.13 7.15
N SER A 73 -10.54 0.67 6.89
CA SER A 73 -11.65 -0.07 6.26
C SER A 73 -11.28 -0.57 4.86
N ASN A 74 -10.62 0.27 4.05
CA ASN A 74 -10.20 -0.06 2.70
C ASN A 74 -9.09 -1.10 2.74
N LEU A 75 -8.13 -0.93 3.66
CA LEU A 75 -7.09 -1.93 3.90
C LEU A 75 -7.68 -3.28 4.28
N LEU A 76 -8.60 -3.31 5.25
CA LEU A 76 -9.25 -4.53 5.70
C LEU A 76 -10.02 -5.20 4.54
N GLN A 77 -10.77 -4.42 3.77
CA GLN A 77 -11.48 -4.94 2.60
C GLN A 77 -10.52 -5.61 1.61
N ARG A 78 -9.40 -4.96 1.26
CA ARG A 78 -8.38 -5.55 0.38
C ARG A 78 -7.76 -6.81 0.98
N CYS A 79 -7.62 -6.87 2.30
CA CYS A 79 -7.13 -8.05 3.00
C CYS A 79 -8.10 -9.24 2.92
N LEU A 80 -9.41 -8.98 2.96
CA LEU A 80 -10.44 -10.00 2.87
C LEU A 80 -10.64 -10.50 1.43
N GLU A 81 -10.53 -9.61 0.43
CA GLU A 81 -10.66 -9.96 -0.99
C GLU A 81 -9.55 -10.90 -1.48
N ARG A 82 -8.30 -10.71 -1.00
CA ARG A 82 -7.14 -11.52 -1.42
C ARG A 82 -6.88 -12.73 -0.51
N GLY A 83 -7.92 -13.47 -0.14
CA GLY A 83 -7.76 -14.82 0.41
C GLY A 83 -8.45 -15.04 1.75
N TYR A 84 -9.58 -15.72 1.65
CA TYR A 84 -9.95 -16.89 2.45
C TYR A 84 -10.13 -18.06 1.48
N ASP A 85 -9.10 -18.87 1.31
CA ASP A 85 -9.25 -20.30 1.03
C ASP A 85 -8.69 -21.05 2.24
#